data_AF-A0AAW3A0V6-F1
#
_entry.id   AF-A0AAW3A0V6-F1
#
_cell.length_a   1.000
_cell.length_b   1.000
_cell.length_c   1.000
_cell.angle_alpha   90.00
_cell.angle_beta   90.00
_cell.angle_gamma   90.00
#
_symmetry.space_group_name_H-M   'P 1'
#
loop_
_entity.id
_entity.type
_entity.pdbx_description
1 polymer ?
#
loop_
_entity_poly.entity_id
_entity_poly.type
_entity_poly.pdbx_seq_one_letter_code
_entity_poly.pdbx_strand_id
1 'polypeptide(L)'
;MSDLTESTNRFTGNVRQTEAPNEKMLRIKVNALKRTIKDLEFAKREVEQELQRLDNLRQNDPDRISQQTQVVDEAKMMVPHSVNRIMALVKDLSDYLEKEGSTVSSELLDLARATMADGQAAVS
;
A
#
# COMPACT_ATOMS: atom_id res chain seq x y z
N MET A 1 20.49 27.68 48.68
CA MET A 1 19.09 28.11 48.48
C MET A 1 19.17 29.33 47.58
N SER A 2 18.71 29.33 46.34
CA SER A 2 17.59 28.58 45.77
C SER A 2 17.81 28.41 44.26
N ASP A 3 17.56 27.21 43.76
CA ASP A 3 17.61 26.84 42.34
C ASP A 3 16.68 27.74 41.50
N LEU A 4 17.23 28.36 40.46
CA LEU A 4 16.46 28.92 39.36
C LEU A 4 16.31 27.82 38.32
N THR A 5 15.10 27.26 38.26
CA THR A 5 14.72 26.21 37.33
C THR A 5 14.79 26.72 35.90
N GLU A 6 15.76 26.20 35.17
CA GLU A 6 15.90 26.31 33.73
C GLU A 6 14.65 25.69 33.09
N SER A 7 13.71 26.54 32.66
CA SER A 7 12.53 26.11 31.92
C SER A 7 12.97 25.68 30.52
N THR A 8 13.46 24.45 30.43
CA THR A 8 13.73 23.77 29.17
C THR A 8 12.39 23.60 28.46
N ASN A 9 12.13 24.46 27.48
CA ASN A 9 11.06 24.32 26.52
C ASN A 9 11.23 22.99 25.76
N ARG A 10 10.77 21.88 26.34
CA ARG A 10 10.74 20.54 25.74
C ARG A 10 9.67 20.39 24.65
N PHE A 11 9.03 21.50 24.29
CA PHE A 11 7.95 21.59 23.32
C PHE A 11 8.32 22.43 22.09
N THR A 12 9.60 22.50 21.72
CA THR A 12 9.97 22.74 20.32
C THR A 12 9.70 21.46 19.52
N GLY A 13 8.45 20.99 19.56
CA GLY A 13 7.98 20.00 18.62
C GLY A 13 8.22 20.59 17.24
N ASN A 14 9.02 19.90 16.42
CA ASN A 14 9.21 20.20 15.01
C ASN A 14 7.90 20.74 14.45
N VAL A 15 7.84 22.05 14.20
CA VAL A 15 6.74 22.65 13.46
C VAL A 15 6.84 21.97 12.11
N ARG A 16 6.04 20.93 11.89
CA ARG A 16 5.90 20.31 10.58
C ARG A 16 5.54 21.48 9.68
N GLN A 17 6.47 21.85 8.80
CA GLN A 17 6.20 22.82 7.75
C GLN A 17 4.84 22.44 7.17
N THR A 18 3.92 23.40 7.14
CA THR A 18 2.57 23.16 6.66
C THR A 18 2.70 22.87 5.17
N GLU A 19 2.81 21.58 4.84
CA GLU A 19 2.90 21.09 3.47
C GLU A 19 1.71 21.63 2.68
N ALA A 20 1.96 22.07 1.45
CA ALA A 20 0.91 22.61 0.62
C ALA A 20 -0.20 21.53 0.45
N PRO A 21 -1.49 21.91 0.47
CA PRO A 21 -2.58 20.93 0.47
C PRO A 21 -2.53 19.94 -0.70
N ASN A 22 -2.06 20.41 -1.86
CA ASN A 22 -1.87 19.62 -3.07
C ASN A 22 -0.74 18.58 -2.93
N GLU A 23 0.39 18.94 -2.31
CA GLU A 23 1.50 18.03 -2.02
C GLU A 23 1.12 16.97 -0.98
N LYS A 24 0.41 17.40 0.07
CA LYS A 24 -0.14 16.49 1.08
C LYS A 24 -1.03 15.43 0.44
N MET A 25 -1.96 15.86 -0.39
CA MET A 25 -2.89 14.97 -1.09
C MET A 25 -2.15 14.03 -2.04
N LEU A 26 -1.15 14.52 -2.79
CA LEU A 26 -0.34 13.68 -3.66
C LEU A 26 0.38 12.59 -2.85
N ARG A 27 0.99 12.95 -1.71
CA ARG A 27 1.65 11.99 -0.82
C ARG A 27 0.69 10.94 -0.26
N ILE A 28 -0.55 11.32 0.06
CA ILE A 28 -1.60 10.37 0.48
C ILE A 28 -1.89 9.36 -0.62
N LYS A 29 -2.11 9.83 -1.86
CA LYS A 29 -2.41 8.97 -3.02
C LYS A 29 -1.24 8.03 -3.34
N VAL A 30 -0.01 8.55 -3.35
CA VAL A 30 1.21 7.73 -3.52
C VAL A 30 1.31 6.64 -2.47
N ASN A 31 1.11 6.98 -1.19
CA ASN A 31 1.18 6.00 -0.11
C ASN A 31 0.03 4.99 -0.16
N ALA A 32 -1.16 5.38 -0.63
CA ALA A 32 -2.26 4.46 -0.88
C ALA A 32 -1.88 3.43 -1.93
N LEU A 33 -1.34 3.86 -3.08
CA LEU A 33 -0.89 2.97 -4.14
C LEU A 33 0.23 2.03 -3.66
N LYS A 34 1.24 2.54 -2.95
CA LYS A 34 2.31 1.70 -2.37
C LYS A 34 1.77 0.57 -1.47
N ARG A 35 0.81 0.89 -0.60
CA ARG A 35 0.19 -0.12 0.26
C ARG A 35 -0.56 -1.17 -0.55
N THR A 36 -1.33 -0.75 -1.56
CA THR A 36 -2.09 -1.70 -2.39
C THR A 36 -1.18 -2.58 -3.26
N ILE A 37 -0.03 -2.09 -3.70
CA ILE A 37 1.00 -2.94 -4.33
C ILE A 37 1.47 -4.02 -3.36
N LYS A 38 1.75 -3.66 -2.10
CA LYS A 38 2.09 -4.64 -1.06
C LYS A 38 0.95 -5.62 -0.77
N ASP A 39 -0.30 -5.16 -0.72
CA ASP A 39 -1.47 -6.02 -0.57
C ASP A 39 -1.49 -7.11 -1.66
N LEU A 40 -1.21 -6.76 -2.91
CA LEU A 40 -1.12 -7.73 -4.02
C LEU A 40 0.03 -8.72 -3.83
N GLU A 41 1.22 -8.27 -3.43
CA GLU A 41 2.35 -9.16 -3.13
C GLU A 41 1.99 -10.17 -2.03
N PHE A 42 1.29 -9.74 -0.97
CA PHE A 42 0.82 -10.63 0.08
C PHE A 42 -0.28 -11.57 -0.39
N ALA A 43 -1.26 -11.10 -1.18
CA ALA A 43 -2.30 -11.95 -1.74
C ALA A 43 -1.74 -13.06 -2.63
N LYS A 44 -0.74 -12.77 -3.48
CA LYS A 44 -0.06 -13.78 -4.31
C LYS A 44 0.64 -14.84 -3.45
N ARG A 45 1.36 -14.41 -2.41
CA ARG A 45 2.01 -15.34 -1.46
C ARG A 45 1.02 -16.19 -0.67
N GLU A 46 -0.11 -15.61 -0.26
CA GLU A 46 -1.16 -16.34 0.45
C GLU A 46 -1.71 -17.48 -0.41
N VAL A 47 -1.95 -17.24 -1.71
CA VAL A 47 -2.38 -18.29 -2.64
C VAL A 47 -1.39 -19.47 -2.65
N GLU A 48 -0.09 -19.19 -2.71
CA GLU A 48 0.94 -20.24 -2.68
C GLU A 48 0.92 -21.02 -1.36
N GLN A 49 0.80 -20.33 -0.22
CA GLN A 49 0.75 -20.96 1.10
C GLN A 49 -0.50 -21.83 1.29
N GLU A 50 -1.67 -21.37 0.85
CA GLU A 50 -2.92 -22.11 0.97
C GLU A 50 -2.96 -23.32 0.02
N LEU A 51 -2.33 -23.22 -1.17
CA LEU A 51 -2.12 -24.37 -2.05
C LEU A 51 -1.21 -25.42 -1.41
N GLN A 52 -0.08 -24.99 -0.81
CA GLN A 52 0.82 -25.91 -0.11
C GLN A 52 0.12 -26.56 1.10
N ARG A 53 -0.72 -25.81 1.82
CA ARG A 53 -1.54 -26.34 2.92
C ARG A 53 -2.54 -27.38 2.40
N LEU A 54 -3.21 -27.13 1.28
CA LEU A 54 -4.12 -28.08 0.65
C LEU A 54 -3.40 -29.39 0.29
N ASP A 55 -2.20 -29.32 -0.27
CA ASP A 55 -1.40 -30.50 -0.61
C ASP A 55 -1.00 -31.30 0.64
N ASN A 56 -0.63 -30.62 1.72
CA ASN A 56 -0.34 -31.28 2.99
C ASN A 56 -1.58 -31.97 3.59
N LEU A 57 -2.77 -31.36 3.49
CA LEU A 57 -4.01 -31.98 3.98
C LEU A 57 -4.40 -33.23 3.19
N ARG A 58 -4.09 -33.30 1.88
CA ARG A 58 -4.35 -34.49 1.06
C ARG A 58 -3.69 -35.76 1.60
N GLN A 59 -2.56 -35.63 2.29
CA GLN A 59 -1.82 -36.76 2.86
C GLN A 59 -2.19 -37.06 4.31
N ASN A 60 -2.59 -36.04 5.08
CA ASN A 60 -2.67 -36.13 6.54
C ASN A 60 -4.09 -36.06 7.10
N ASP A 61 -5.01 -35.36 6.41
CA ASP A 61 -6.37 -35.09 6.90
C ASP A 61 -7.33 -34.82 5.72
N PRO A 62 -7.75 -35.89 5.00
CA PRO A 62 -8.55 -35.74 3.78
C PRO A 62 -9.93 -35.10 3.99
N ASP A 63 -10.51 -35.20 5.18
CA ASP A 63 -11.84 -34.66 5.49
C ASP A 63 -11.86 -33.13 5.41
N ARG A 64 -10.71 -32.47 5.59
CA ARG A 64 -10.56 -31.01 5.52
C ARG A 64 -10.30 -30.47 4.12
N ILE A 65 -10.10 -31.32 3.12
CA ILE A 65 -9.78 -30.91 1.74
C ILE A 65 -10.86 -29.98 1.17
N SER A 66 -12.13 -30.30 1.39
CA SER A 66 -13.25 -29.52 0.84
C SER A 66 -13.24 -28.09 1.39
N GLN A 67 -13.09 -27.94 2.71
CA GLN A 67 -13.00 -26.64 3.36
C GLN A 67 -11.76 -25.86 2.88
N GLN A 68 -10.60 -26.52 2.84
CA GLN A 68 -9.37 -25.87 2.40
C GLN A 68 -9.41 -25.45 0.92
N THR A 69 -10.16 -26.18 0.07
CA THR A 69 -10.36 -25.80 -1.33
C THR A 69 -11.12 -24.48 -1.43
N GLN A 70 -12.15 -24.27 -0.60
CA GLN A 70 -12.88 -23.00 -0.54
C GLN A 70 -11.96 -21.84 -0.14
N VAL A 71 -11.08 -22.05 0.85
CA VAL A 71 -10.09 -21.04 1.28
C VAL A 71 -9.12 -20.69 0.14
N VAL A 72 -8.65 -21.68 -0.61
CA VAL A 72 -7.80 -21.46 -1.79
C VAL A 72 -8.53 -20.63 -2.85
N ASP A 73 -9.79 -20.93 -3.10
CA ASP A 73 -10.59 -20.20 -4.09
C ASP A 73 -10.82 -18.74 -3.67
N GLU A 74 -11.11 -18.49 -2.39
CA GLU A 74 -11.19 -17.14 -1.84
C GLU A 74 -9.86 -16.38 -1.95
N ALA A 75 -8.74 -17.02 -1.58
CA ALA A 75 -7.41 -16.43 -1.72
C ALA A 75 -7.09 -16.07 -3.17
N LYS A 76 -7.43 -16.94 -4.14
CA LYS A 76 -7.28 -16.67 -5.56
C LYS A 76 -8.10 -15.47 -6.02
N MET A 77 -9.31 -15.30 -5.48
CA MET A 77 -10.18 -14.15 -5.78
C MET A 77 -9.65 -12.83 -5.21
N MET A 78 -8.79 -12.86 -4.18
CA MET A 78 -8.15 -11.66 -3.63
C MET A 78 -7.06 -11.07 -4.54
N VAL A 79 -6.47 -11.88 -5.43
CA VAL A 79 -5.48 -11.41 -6.40
C VAL A 79 -6.10 -10.43 -7.42
N PRO A 80 -7.14 -10.79 -8.21
CA PRO A 80 -7.77 -9.85 -9.13
C PRO A 80 -8.44 -8.68 -8.41
N HIS A 81 -8.95 -8.88 -7.18
CA HIS A 81 -9.44 -7.78 -6.36
C HIS A 81 -8.35 -6.73 -6.07
N SER A 82 -7.16 -7.19 -5.67
CA SER A 82 -6.00 -6.32 -5.42
C SER A 82 -5.50 -5.65 -6.70
N VAL A 83 -5.47 -6.37 -7.83
CA VAL A 83 -5.14 -5.82 -9.16
C VAL A 83 -6.08 -4.68 -9.53
N ASN A 84 -7.40 -4.88 -9.40
CA ASN A 84 -8.40 -3.86 -9.71
C ASN A 84 -8.21 -2.60 -8.84
N ARG A 85 -7.88 -2.76 -7.56
CA ARG A 85 -7.57 -1.63 -6.66
C ARG A 85 -6.31 -0.88 -7.08
N ILE A 86 -5.26 -1.58 -7.50
CA ILE A 86 -4.04 -0.95 -8.03
C ILE A 86 -4.37 -0.13 -9.28
N MET A 87 -5.08 -0.71 -10.25
CA MET A 87 -5.43 -0.01 -11.49
C MET A 87 -6.27 1.25 -11.22
N ALA A 88 -7.24 1.17 -10.30
CA ALA A 88 -8.03 2.31 -9.89
C ALA A 88 -7.19 3.43 -9.25
N LEU A 89 -6.23 3.07 -8.38
CA LEU A 89 -5.34 4.03 -7.75
C LEU A 89 -4.30 4.62 -8.71
N VAL A 90 -3.80 3.84 -9.68
CA VAL A 90 -2.96 4.34 -10.77
C VAL A 90 -3.71 5.37 -11.58
N LYS A 91 -4.98 5.09 -11.95
CA LYS A 91 -5.84 6.05 -12.64
C LYS A 91 -6.09 7.31 -11.81
N ASP A 92 -6.46 7.16 -10.54
CA ASP A 92 -6.70 8.30 -9.63
C ASP A 92 -5.46 9.17 -9.45
N LEU A 93 -4.27 8.56 -9.37
CA LEU A 93 -3.00 9.28 -9.27
C LEU A 93 -2.66 10.01 -10.58
N SER A 94 -2.88 9.38 -11.73
CA SER A 94 -2.73 10.00 -13.05
C SER A 94 -3.65 11.22 -13.21
N ASP A 95 -4.95 11.04 -12.96
CA ASP A 95 -5.96 12.10 -13.06
C ASP A 95 -5.66 13.27 -12.11
N TYR A 96 -5.03 12.99 -10.96
CA TYR A 96 -4.60 14.02 -10.01
C TYR A 96 -3.37 14.79 -10.50
N LEU A 97 -2.38 14.10 -11.07
CA LEU A 97 -1.18 14.73 -11.63
C LEU A 97 -1.48 15.59 -12.86
N GLU A 98 -2.49 15.23 -13.67
CA GLU A 98 -2.94 16.07 -14.77
C GLU A 98 -3.52 17.41 -14.31
N LYS A 99 -4.16 17.44 -13.14
CA LYS A 99 -4.81 18.64 -12.58
C LYS A 99 -3.86 19.52 -11.79
N GLU A 100 -3.09 18.91 -10.89
CA GLU A 100 -2.30 19.61 -9.87
C GLU A 100 -0.79 19.43 -10.07
N GLY A 101 -0.35 18.65 -11.05
CA GLY A 101 1.06 18.27 -11.20
C GLY A 101 2.01 19.44 -11.46
N SER A 102 1.53 20.55 -12.03
CA SER A 102 2.35 21.75 -12.28
C SER A 102 2.61 22.60 -11.02
N THR A 103 1.89 22.35 -9.93
CA THR A 103 1.95 23.13 -8.68
C THR A 103 2.63 22.38 -7.53
N VAL A 104 3.21 21.21 -7.81
CA VAL A 104 3.85 20.31 -6.84
C VAL A 104 5.36 20.19 -7.13
N SER A 105 6.16 20.00 -6.07
CA SER A 105 7.60 19.76 -6.16
C SER A 105 8.00 18.61 -7.10
N SER A 106 9.12 18.80 -7.81
CA SER A 106 9.63 17.83 -8.80
C SER A 106 9.91 16.46 -8.18
N GLU A 107 10.48 16.43 -6.98
CA GLU A 107 10.82 15.19 -6.29
C GLU A 107 9.58 14.35 -5.98
N LEU A 108 8.48 15.00 -5.58
CA LEU A 108 7.23 14.30 -5.28
C LEU A 108 6.54 13.82 -6.56
N LEU A 109 6.67 14.57 -7.66
CA LEU A 109 6.21 14.13 -8.98
C LEU A 109 6.98 12.90 -9.47
N ASP A 110 8.30 12.88 -9.32
CA ASP A 110 9.13 11.73 -9.68
C ASP A 110 8.77 10.49 -8.86
N LEU A 111 8.56 10.67 -7.55
CA LEU A 111 8.08 9.60 -6.67
C LEU A 111 6.71 9.07 -7.11
N ALA A 112 5.78 9.95 -7.48
CA ALA A 112 4.46 9.56 -7.94
C ALA A 112 4.53 8.78 -9.26
N ARG A 113 5.33 9.25 -10.23
CA ARG A 113 5.57 8.55 -11.51
C ARG A 113 6.21 7.18 -11.31
N ALA A 114 7.25 7.09 -10.48
CA ALA A 114 7.89 5.82 -10.15
C ALA A 114 6.89 4.84 -9.50
N THR A 115 6.09 5.31 -8.56
CA THR A 115 5.08 4.47 -7.88
C THR A 115 3.98 4.01 -8.85
N MET A 116 3.57 4.82 -9.82
CA MET A 116 2.64 4.38 -10.87
C MET A 116 3.26 3.31 -11.77
N ALA A 117 4.54 3.46 -12.14
CA ALA A 117 5.26 2.45 -12.91
C ALA A 117 5.38 1.12 -12.14
N ASP A 118 5.69 1.17 -10.83
CA ASP A 118 5.68 -0.01 -9.96
C ASP A 118 4.29 -0.67 -9.93
N GLY A 119 3.23 0.14 -9.84
CA GLY A 119 1.85 -0.34 -9.87
C GLY A 119 1.48 -1.03 -11.19
N GLN A 120 1.88 -0.45 -12.32
CA GLN A 120 1.67 -1.04 -13.65
C GLN A 120 2.48 -2.35 -13.82
N ALA A 121 3.74 -2.37 -13.37
CA ALA A 121 4.58 -3.55 -13.42
C ALA A 121 4.06 -4.68 -12.52
N ALA A 122 3.43 -4.37 -11.38
CA ALA A 122 2.88 -5.37 -10.47
C ALA A 122 1.65 -6.11 -11.03
N VAL A 123 0.91 -5.49 -11.97
CA VAL A 123 -0.32 -6.02 -12.57
C VAL A 123 -0.14 -6.52 -14.01
N SER A 124 1.00 -6.23 -14.64
CA SER A 124 1.38 -6.77 -15.96
C SER A 124 1.81 -8.23 -15.85
#